data_AF-A0A7D9JEH5-F1
#
_entry.id   AF-A0A7D9JEH5-F1
#
_cell.length_a   1.000
_cell.length_b   1.000
_cell.length_c   1.000
_cell.angle_alpha   90.00
_cell.angle_beta   90.00
_cell.angle_gamma   90.00
#
_symmetry.space_group_name_H-M   'P 1'
#
loop_
_entity.id
_entity.type
_entity.pdbx_description
1 polymer ?
#
loop_
_entity_poly.entity_id
_entity_poly.type
_entity_poly.pdbx_seq_one_letter_code
_entity_poly.pdbx_strand_id
1 'polypeptide(L)'
;MGGLFSKKKPKKESKITEQDKAILALKQQRDKLKQYQKKIQLNLEKERHVAKELLKQGKKDKAMSLLKKKRVQEQLLNQTDGQLDNLEQM
;
A
#
# COMPACT_ATOMS: atom_id res chain seq x y z
N MET A 1 59.25 21.85 -4.44
CA MET A 1 58.83 20.45 -4.20
C MET A 1 57.61 20.51 -3.30
N GLY A 2 56.45 19.93 -3.55
CA GLY A 2 55.98 18.95 -4.51
C GLY A 2 54.66 18.43 -3.92
N GLY A 3 53.58 18.40 -4.69
CA GLY A 3 52.29 17.92 -4.19
C GLY A 3 51.04 18.35 -4.96
N LEU A 4 51.17 18.62 -6.27
CA LEU A 4 50.07 19.08 -7.14
C LEU A 4 49.10 17.98 -7.62
N PHE A 5 49.11 16.78 -7.04
CA PHE A 5 48.32 15.65 -7.57
C PHE A 5 47.65 14.79 -6.50
N SER A 6 46.86 15.40 -5.62
CA SER A 6 45.72 14.67 -5.06
C SER A 6 44.60 14.67 -6.10
N LYS A 7 44.72 13.80 -7.12
CA LYS A 7 43.64 13.53 -8.08
C LYS A 7 42.43 13.08 -7.26
N LYS A 8 41.48 13.99 -7.02
CA LYS A 8 40.12 13.64 -6.59
C LYS A 8 39.65 12.56 -7.56
N LYS A 9 39.51 11.32 -7.08
CA LYS A 9 38.90 10.23 -7.85
C LYS A 9 37.60 10.81 -8.44
N PRO A 10 37.34 10.69 -9.75
CA PRO A 10 36.04 11.07 -10.27
C PRO A 10 35.01 10.29 -9.46
N LYS A 11 34.11 11.01 -8.77
CA LYS A 11 32.97 10.38 -8.11
C LYS A 11 32.31 9.56 -9.21
N LYS A 12 32.33 8.22 -9.08
CA LYS A 12 31.58 7.34 -9.98
C LYS A 12 30.14 7.86 -9.95
N GLU A 13 29.72 8.50 -11.03
CA GLU A 13 28.35 8.96 -11.17
C GLU A 13 27.46 7.75 -10.95
N SER A 14 26.47 7.89 -10.07
CA SER A 14 25.56 6.80 -9.75
C SER A 14 24.89 6.38 -11.05
N LYS A 15 25.06 5.11 -11.46
CA LYS A 15 24.46 4.50 -12.66
C LYS A 15 22.92 4.59 -12.71
N ILE A 16 22.31 5.01 -11.61
CA ILE A 16 20.87 5.18 -11.45
C ILE A 16 20.50 6.57 -11.96
N THR A 17 19.76 6.60 -13.06
CA THR A 17 19.23 7.83 -13.64
C THR A 17 18.10 8.39 -12.75
N GLU A 18 17.75 9.67 -12.93
CA GLU A 18 16.58 10.24 -12.23
C GLU A 18 15.28 9.55 -12.65
N GLN A 19 15.21 9.09 -13.90
CA GLN A 19 14.12 8.28 -14.42
C GLN A 19 13.99 6.95 -13.66
N ASP A 20 15.09 6.24 -13.39
CA ASP A 20 15.07 4.99 -12.62
C ASP A 20 14.55 5.22 -11.20
N LYS A 21 14.89 6.36 -10.58
CA LYS A 21 14.38 6.73 -9.25
C LYS A 21 12.87 6.99 -9.28
N ALA A 22 12.37 7.67 -10.31
CA ALA A 22 10.95 7.92 -10.49
C ALA A 22 10.16 6.62 -10.69
N ILE A 23 10.66 5.72 -11.55
CA ILE A 23 10.07 4.39 -11.77
C ILE A 23 10.07 3.57 -10.47
N LEU A 24 11.16 3.62 -9.70
CA LEU A 24 11.25 2.93 -8.41
C LEU A 24 10.20 3.47 -7.42
N ALA A 25 10.03 4.79 -7.34
CA ALA A 25 9.06 5.41 -6.45
C ALA A 25 7.62 4.99 -6.79
N LEU A 26 7.27 4.96 -8.09
CA LEU A 26 5.97 4.48 -8.56
C LEU A 26 5.75 3.00 -8.21
N LYS A 27 6.75 2.14 -8.42
CA LYS A 27 6.69 0.73 -8.04
C LYS A 27 6.52 0.54 -6.54
N GLN A 28 7.24 1.30 -5.72
CA GLN A 28 7.10 1.27 -4.26
C GLN A 28 5.70 1.71 -3.83
N GLN A 29 5.12 2.72 -4.47
CA GLN A 29 3.76 3.16 -4.19
C GLN A 29 2.74 2.06 -4.54
N ARG A 30 2.86 1.45 -5.72
CA ARG A 30 2.03 0.30 -6.14
C ARG A 30 2.12 -0.85 -5.15
N ASP A 31 3.32 -1.24 -4.75
CA ASP A 31 3.52 -2.37 -3.83
C ASP A 31 2.92 -2.10 -2.45
N LYS A 32 3.01 -0.86 -1.94
CA LYS A 32 2.34 -0.44 -0.70
C LYS A 32 0.82 -0.56 -0.83
N LEU A 33 0.22 -0.09 -1.92
CA LEU A 33 -1.22 -0.21 -2.14
C LEU A 33 -1.66 -1.68 -2.16
N LYS A 34 -0.93 -2.56 -2.84
CA LYS A 34 -1.19 -4.02 -2.84
C LYS A 34 -1.09 -4.63 -1.44
N GLN A 35 -0.11 -4.23 -0.64
CA GLN A 35 0.01 -4.66 0.76
C GLN A 35 -1.19 -4.21 1.61
N TYR A 36 -1.64 -2.95 1.45
CA TYR A 36 -2.83 -2.44 2.12
C TYR A 36 -4.09 -3.19 1.70
N GLN A 37 -4.27 -3.44 0.40
CA GLN A 37 -5.39 -4.21 -0.16
C GLN A 37 -5.49 -5.59 0.52
N LYS A 38 -4.37 -6.33 0.55
CA LYS A 38 -4.29 -7.65 1.20
C LYS A 38 -4.60 -7.60 2.69
N LYS A 39 -4.12 -6.57 3.39
CA LYS A 39 -4.39 -6.37 4.82
C LYS A 39 -5.87 -6.11 5.10
N ILE A 40 -6.53 -5.31 4.27
CA ILE A 40 -7.97 -5.04 4.41
C ILE A 40 -8.78 -6.30 4.12
N GLN A 41 -8.46 -7.06 3.07
CA GLN A 41 -9.13 -8.33 2.75
C GLN A 41 -9.08 -9.32 3.94
N LEU A 42 -7.90 -9.52 4.54
CA LEU A 42 -7.75 -10.39 5.72
C LEU A 42 -8.58 -9.90 6.93
N ASN A 43 -8.68 -8.59 7.11
CA ASN A 43 -9.50 -8.01 8.19
C ASN A 43 -11.00 -8.18 7.92
N LEU A 44 -11.43 -8.02 6.67
CA LEU A 44 -12.84 -8.21 6.27
C LEU A 44 -13.32 -9.63 6.52
N GLU A 45 -12.50 -10.64 6.23
CA GLU A 45 -12.83 -12.03 6.54
C GLU A 45 -13.03 -12.25 8.04
N LYS A 46 -12.10 -11.75 8.86
CA LYS A 46 -12.20 -11.81 10.33
C LYS A 46 -13.44 -11.09 10.85
N GLU A 47 -13.69 -9.87 10.38
CA GLU A 47 -14.88 -9.08 10.76
C GLU A 47 -16.18 -9.81 10.36
N ARG A 48 -16.20 -10.52 9.24
CA ARG A 48 -17.35 -11.34 8.81
C ARG A 48 -17.60 -12.52 9.75
N HIS A 49 -16.56 -13.22 10.21
CA HIS A 49 -16.70 -14.28 11.21
C HIS A 49 -17.22 -13.74 12.54
N VAL A 50 -16.64 -12.64 13.02
CA VAL A 50 -17.05 -11.99 14.27
C VAL A 50 -18.50 -11.50 14.20
N ALA A 51 -18.92 -10.91 13.08
CA ALA A 51 -20.30 -10.48 12.88
C ALA A 51 -21.29 -11.66 12.95
N LYS A 52 -20.96 -12.81 12.33
CA LYS A 52 -21.78 -14.03 12.42
C LYS A 52 -21.93 -14.52 13.86
N GLU A 53 -20.84 -14.54 14.62
CA GLU A 53 -20.87 -14.96 16.03
C GLU A 53 -21.66 -13.99 16.91
N LEU A 54 -21.55 -12.68 16.68
CA LEU A 54 -22.34 -11.67 17.40
C LEU A 54 -23.84 -11.77 17.12
N LEU A 55 -24.22 -12.13 15.88
CA LEU A 55 -25.62 -12.38 15.53
C LEU A 55 -26.17 -13.61 16.26
N LYS A 56 -25.39 -14.70 16.35
CA LYS A 56 -25.76 -15.89 17.14
C LYS A 56 -25.92 -15.57 18.63
N GLN A 57 -25.07 -14.69 19.16
CA GLN A 57 -25.14 -14.21 20.55
C GLN A 57 -26.26 -13.18 20.79
N GLY A 58 -27.07 -12.83 19.78
CA GLY A 58 -28.16 -11.85 19.91
C GLY A 58 -27.72 -10.38 20.00
N LYS A 59 -26.41 -10.08 19.85
CA LYS A 59 -25.84 -8.72 19.96
C LYS A 59 -25.94 -7.96 18.63
N LYS A 60 -27.18 -7.62 18.23
CA LYS A 60 -27.48 -7.00 16.93
C LYS A 60 -26.79 -5.64 16.71
N ASP A 61 -26.72 -4.78 17.72
CA ASP A 61 -26.12 -3.44 17.56
C ASP A 61 -24.62 -3.50 17.21
N LYS A 62 -23.89 -4.39 17.88
CA LYS A 62 -22.46 -4.61 17.62
C LYS A 62 -22.24 -5.21 16.24
N ALA A 63 -23.07 -6.16 15.83
CA ALA A 63 -23.02 -6.73 14.48
C ALA A 63 -23.30 -5.65 13.42
N MET A 64 -24.30 -4.79 13.63
CA MET A 64 -24.65 -3.72 12.70
C MET A 64 -23.53 -2.67 12.57
N SER A 65 -22.86 -2.32 13.67
CA SER A 65 -21.70 -1.43 13.64
C SER A 65 -20.54 -2.02 12.84
N LEU A 66 -20.26 -3.32 12.98
CA LEU A 66 -19.22 -4.02 12.21
C LEU A 66 -19.57 -4.05 10.72
N LEU A 67 -20.83 -4.32 10.37
CA LEU A 67 -21.27 -4.32 8.97
C LEU A 67 -21.17 -2.93 8.33
N LYS A 68 -21.44 -1.85 9.08
CA LYS A 68 -21.22 -0.48 8.60
C LYS A 68 -19.74 -0.21 8.35
N LYS A 69 -18.87 -0.62 9.27
CA LYS A 69 -17.41 -0.49 9.12
C LYS A 69 -16.91 -1.27 7.89
N LYS A 70 -17.43 -2.47 7.68
CA LYS A 70 -17.17 -3.32 6.51
C LYS A 70 -17.46 -2.57 5.20
N ARG A 71 -18.63 -1.93 5.09
CA ARG A 71 -19.04 -1.17 3.89
C ARG A 71 -18.05 -0.04 3.56
N VAL A 72 -17.58 0.69 4.57
CA VAL A 72 -16.61 1.77 4.37
C VAL A 72 -15.26 1.21 3.89
N GLN A 73 -14.82 0.08 4.43
CA GLN A 73 -13.60 -0.59 3.99
C GLN A 73 -13.69 -1.11 2.55
N GLU A 74 -14.85 -1.64 2.14
CA GLU A 74 -15.09 -2.06 0.75
C GLU A 74 -15.06 -0.86 -0.21
N GLN A 75 -15.62 0.28 0.18
CA GLN A 75 -15.54 1.50 -0.62
C GLN A 75 -14.09 2.00 -0.76
N LEU A 76 -13.31 1.95 0.32
CA LEU A 76 -11.89 2.33 0.29
C LEU A 76 -11.06 1.38 -0.59
N LEU A 77 -11.36 0.08 -0.57
CA LEU A 77 -10.75 -0.91 -1.46
C LEU A 77 -11.02 -0.56 -2.93
N ASN A 78 -12.27 -0.31 -3.29
CA ASN A 78 -12.62 0.06 -4.67
C ASN A 78 -11.90 1.34 -5.14
N GLN A 79 -11.76 2.34 -4.25
CA GLN A 79 -10.98 3.54 -4.55
C GLN A 79 -9.49 3.24 -4.74
N THR A 80 -8.95 2.34 -3.92
CA THR A 80 -7.55 1.90 -4.01
C THR A 80 -7.27 1.13 -5.29
N ASP A 81 -8.20 0.28 -5.71
CA ASP A 81 -8.11 -0.48 -6.96
C ASP A 81 -8.08 0.46 -8.16
N GLY A 82 -8.95 1.49 -8.19
CA GLY A 82 -8.90 2.52 -9.24
C GLY A 82 -7.59 3.33 -9.25
N GLN A 83 -6.99 3.59 -8.08
CA GLN A 83 -5.67 4.22 -8.00
C GLN A 83 -4.55 3.31 -8.51
N LEU A 84 -4.65 2.00 -8.25
CA LEU A 84 -3.70 1.00 -8.76
C LEU A 84 -3.79 0.87 -10.28
N ASP A 85 -4.99 0.79 -10.84
CA ASP A 85 -5.19 0.71 -12.30
C ASP A 85 -4.57 1.92 -13.01
N ASN A 86 -4.75 3.12 -12.47
CA ASN A 86 -4.13 4.33 -13.01
C ASN A 86 -2.59 4.27 -12.95
N LEU A 87 -2.01 3.72 -11.88
CA LEU A 87 -0.56 3.56 -11.74
C LEU A 87 0.00 2.43 -12.61
N GLU A 88 -0.80 1.43 -12.97
CA GLU A 88 -0.40 0.34 -13.86
C GLU A 88 -0.56 0.69 -15.35
N GLN A 89 -1.44 1.66 -15.68
CA GLN A 89 -1.61 2.18 -17.03
C GLN A 89 -0.60 3.29 -17.42
N MET A 90 0.08 3.90 -16.45
CA MET A 90 1.18 4.85 -16.66
C MET A 90 2.51 4.15 -16.96
#